data_AF-A0A7K6ZDL5-F1
#
_entry.id   AF-A0A7K6ZDL5-F1
#
_cell.length_a   1.000
_cell.length_b   1.000
_cell.length_c   1.000
_cell.angle_alpha   90.00
_cell.angle_beta   90.00
_cell.angle_gamma   90.00
#
_symmetry.space_group_name_H-M   'P 1'
#
loop_
_entity.id
_entity.type
_entity.pdbx_description
1 polymer ?
#
loop_
_entity_poly.entity_id
_entity_poly.type
_entity_poly.pdbx_seq_one_letter_code
_entity_poly.pdbx_strand_id
1 'polypeptide(L)'
;QLDLLWTRKQNVMYNLFDWPSQKHSKLIILAIANTMDLPERIMMNRVASRLVCPSSNIIMLGNEEYGLNIVCLRVLLNMCNVYFQVAALSGDARRCLDICRRATEICEFASQKNTSRIVRMAHITEAIDEMFSSPYINAIRSASLHEQVFLKAILAEFRRAGVEEATLQQVYHQHVALCRIEGMQSPTVSEIMAVCSRLGACRLLLVESSNKYLHMRVRLNISQDDVMYALKDE
;
A
#
# COMPACT_ATOMS: atom_id res chain seq x y z
N GLN A 1 -11.55 6.62 -18.23
CA GLN A 1 -10.69 5.44 -18.06
C GLN A 1 -11.34 4.28 -18.79
N LEU A 2 -10.67 3.78 -19.84
CA LEU A 2 -11.22 2.75 -20.71
C LEU A 2 -11.47 1.43 -19.96
N ASP A 3 -10.63 1.12 -18.95
CA ASP A 3 -10.71 -0.10 -18.14
C ASP A 3 -12.06 -0.29 -17.43
N LEU A 4 -12.75 0.80 -17.08
CA LEU A 4 -14.04 0.76 -16.38
C LEU A 4 -15.21 0.37 -17.30
N LEU A 5 -15.04 0.54 -18.61
CA LEU A 5 -16.04 0.14 -19.62
C LEU A 5 -15.88 -1.34 -20.01
N TRP A 6 -14.90 -2.02 -19.43
CA TRP A 6 -14.67 -3.44 -19.64
C TRP A 6 -15.75 -4.27 -18.95
N THR A 7 -16.48 -5.05 -19.76
CA THR A 7 -17.50 -5.99 -19.29
C THR A 7 -17.32 -7.31 -20.03
N ARG A 8 -17.78 -8.42 -19.45
CA ARG A 8 -17.67 -9.76 -20.08
C ARG A 8 -18.28 -9.83 -21.48
N LYS A 9 -19.32 -9.02 -21.76
CA LYS A 9 -20.01 -8.99 -23.06
C LYS A 9 -19.37 -8.05 -24.08
N GLN A 10 -18.47 -7.14 -23.68
CA GLN A 10 -17.67 -6.24 -24.54
C GLN A 10 -18.44 -5.36 -25.58
N ASN A 11 -19.78 -5.39 -25.62
CA ASN A 11 -20.60 -4.69 -26.63
C ASN A 11 -20.38 -3.16 -26.68
N VAL A 12 -20.20 -2.53 -25.51
CA VAL A 12 -20.02 -1.07 -25.42
C VAL A 12 -18.71 -0.65 -26.06
N MET A 13 -17.64 -1.39 -25.81
CA MET A 13 -16.31 -1.15 -26.37
C MET A 13 -16.30 -1.36 -27.88
N TYR A 14 -16.98 -2.42 -28.35
CA TYR A 14 -17.14 -2.69 -29.78
C TYR A 14 -17.82 -1.52 -30.51
N ASN A 15 -18.97 -1.06 -30.00
CA ASN A 15 -19.70 0.05 -30.60
C ASN A 15 -18.88 1.33 -30.61
N LEU A 16 -18.19 1.62 -29.50
CA LEU A 16 -17.34 2.81 -29.37
C LEU A 16 -16.25 2.82 -30.44
N PHE A 17 -15.55 1.70 -30.67
CA PHE A 17 -14.51 1.62 -31.69
C PHE A 17 -15.04 1.47 -33.14
N ASP A 18 -16.29 1.08 -33.34
CA ASP A 18 -16.89 0.97 -34.68
C ASP A 18 -17.42 2.33 -35.20
N TRP A 19 -17.84 3.24 -34.30
CA TRP A 19 -18.39 4.55 -34.69
C TRP A 19 -17.46 5.44 -35.52
N PRO A 20 -16.13 5.48 -35.31
CA PRO A 20 -15.21 6.22 -36.19
C PRO A 20 -15.06 5.61 -37.59
N SER A 21 -15.35 4.32 -37.75
CA SER A 21 -15.16 3.58 -39.02
C SER A 21 -16.31 3.78 -40.02
N GLN A 22 -17.39 4.48 -39.64
CA GLN A 22 -18.55 4.72 -40.50
C GLN A 22 -18.29 5.84 -41.51
N LYS A 23 -18.71 5.67 -42.77
CA LYS A 23 -18.37 6.53 -43.92
C LYS A 23 -18.72 8.02 -43.79
N HIS A 24 -19.62 8.40 -42.88
CA HIS A 24 -20.03 9.78 -42.63
C HIS A 24 -19.65 10.28 -41.22
N SER A 25 -18.88 9.49 -40.47
CA SER A 25 -18.49 9.83 -39.10
C SER A 25 -17.36 10.85 -39.09
N LYS A 26 -17.51 11.90 -38.29
CA LYS A 26 -16.46 12.88 -37.97
C LYS A 26 -16.00 12.74 -36.51
N LEU A 27 -16.08 11.51 -35.97
CA LEU A 27 -15.78 11.22 -34.58
C LEU A 27 -14.32 10.81 -34.41
N ILE A 28 -13.62 11.50 -33.50
CA ILE A 28 -12.28 11.11 -33.04
C ILE A 28 -12.40 10.62 -31.60
N ILE A 29 -11.86 9.43 -31.34
CA ILE A 29 -11.91 8.81 -30.01
C ILE A 29 -10.50 8.76 -29.43
N LEU A 30 -10.31 9.48 -28.33
CA LEU A 30 -9.10 9.38 -27.51
C LEU A 30 -9.40 8.48 -26.30
N ALA A 31 -8.85 7.27 -26.32
CA ALA A 31 -9.00 6.32 -25.24
C ALA A 31 -7.74 6.30 -24.35
N ILE A 32 -7.93 6.46 -23.04
CA ILE A 32 -6.85 6.38 -22.04
C ILE A 32 -7.12 5.16 -21.14
N ALA A 33 -6.17 4.23 -21.11
CA ALA A 33 -6.18 2.99 -20.33
C ALA A 33 -4.95 2.91 -19.43
N ASN A 34 -5.05 2.20 -18.31
CA ASN A 34 -3.90 2.02 -17.40
C ASN A 34 -2.96 0.91 -17.84
N THR A 35 -3.43 -0.04 -18.65
CA THR A 35 -2.65 -1.19 -19.11
C THR A 35 -2.39 -1.12 -20.61
N MET A 36 -1.15 -1.46 -21.00
CA MET A 36 -0.72 -1.45 -22.41
C MET A 36 -1.39 -2.56 -23.21
N ASP A 37 -1.61 -3.72 -22.60
CA ASP A 37 -2.17 -4.90 -23.27
C ASP A 37 -3.70 -4.85 -23.39
N LEU A 38 -4.33 -3.73 -23.01
CA LEU A 38 -5.76 -3.60 -23.06
C LEU A 38 -6.32 -3.84 -24.47
N PRO A 39 -5.74 -3.30 -25.56
CA PRO A 39 -6.21 -3.59 -26.92
C PRO A 39 -6.07 -5.07 -27.27
N GLU A 40 -4.94 -5.70 -26.94
CA GLU A 40 -4.69 -7.12 -27.26
C GLU A 40 -5.58 -8.08 -26.45
N ARG A 41 -5.88 -7.76 -25.19
CA ARG A 41 -6.76 -8.57 -24.32
C ARG A 41 -8.25 -8.34 -24.58
N ILE A 42 -8.64 -7.14 -24.99
CA ILE A 42 -10.04 -6.78 -25.20
C ILE A 42 -10.50 -7.09 -26.62
N MET A 43 -9.61 -7.03 -27.60
CA MET A 43 -10.01 -7.23 -28.98
C MET A 43 -10.11 -8.72 -29.29
N MET A 44 -11.33 -9.17 -29.57
CA MET A 44 -11.49 -10.29 -30.51
C MET A 44 -10.66 -9.93 -31.75
N ASN A 45 -9.86 -10.88 -32.27
CA ASN A 45 -8.99 -10.73 -33.45
C ASN A 45 -9.64 -10.07 -34.69
N ARG A 46 -10.96 -9.83 -34.69
CA ARG A 46 -11.75 -9.11 -35.71
C ARG A 46 -11.65 -7.57 -35.66
N VAL A 47 -11.35 -6.95 -34.50
CA VAL A 47 -11.36 -5.48 -34.34
C VAL A 47 -9.95 -4.88 -34.33
N ALA A 48 -8.92 -5.67 -34.02
CA ALA A 48 -7.52 -5.25 -34.03
C ALA A 48 -7.08 -4.69 -35.40
N SER A 49 -7.60 -5.24 -36.50
CA SER A 49 -7.34 -4.76 -37.87
C SER A 49 -7.96 -3.37 -38.17
N ARG A 50 -8.99 -2.94 -37.43
CA ARG A 50 -9.70 -1.66 -37.67
C ARG A 50 -9.11 -0.51 -36.85
N LEU A 51 -8.36 -0.82 -35.80
CA LEU A 51 -7.50 0.15 -35.12
C LEU A 51 -6.21 0.35 -35.91
N VAL A 52 -6.30 1.05 -37.04
CA VAL A 52 -5.09 1.67 -37.62
C VAL A 52 -4.88 2.97 -36.85
N CYS A 53 -4.37 2.86 -35.62
CA CYS A 53 -4.02 4.02 -34.82
C CYS A 53 -2.59 3.83 -34.30
N PRO A 54 -1.69 4.83 -34.46
CA PRO A 54 -0.43 4.80 -33.76
C PRO A 54 -0.74 4.80 -32.26
N SER A 55 -0.50 3.67 -31.59
CA SER A 55 -0.49 3.60 -30.14
C SER A 55 0.71 4.44 -29.66
N SER A 56 0.48 5.74 -29.47
CA SER A 56 1.45 6.60 -28.81
C SER A 56 1.51 6.19 -27.36
N ASN A 57 2.41 5.26 -27.05
CA ASN A 57 2.67 4.86 -25.69
C ASN A 57 3.33 6.03 -24.97
N ILE A 58 2.64 6.60 -23.99
CA ILE A 58 3.29 7.43 -22.98
C ILE A 58 3.93 6.46 -22.00
N ILE A 59 5.06 5.91 -22.39
CA ILE A 59 5.96 5.24 -21.46
C ILE A 59 6.60 6.38 -20.68
N MET A 60 6.32 6.47 -19.39
CA MET A 60 7.17 7.21 -18.46
C MET A 60 8.50 6.44 -18.42
N LEU A 61 9.34 6.68 -19.43
CA LEU A 61 10.65 6.07 -19.55
C LEU A 61 11.47 6.53 -18.34
N GLY A 62 11.70 5.59 -17.42
CA GLY A 62 12.93 5.60 -16.65
C GLY A 62 14.08 5.48 -17.65
N ASN A 63 14.74 6.60 -17.92
CA ASN A 63 16.18 6.78 -18.15
C ASN A 63 16.47 7.95 -19.13
N GLU A 64 17.06 8.97 -18.51
CA GLU A 64 18.03 9.99 -18.96
C GLU A 64 17.85 10.94 -20.15
N GLU A 65 17.07 10.73 -21.22
CA GLU A 65 17.23 11.63 -22.40
C GLU A 65 16.03 12.47 -22.87
N TYR A 66 14.83 12.25 -22.36
CA TYR A 66 13.68 13.12 -22.69
C TYR A 66 13.03 13.61 -21.40
N GLY A 67 13.71 14.59 -20.80
CA GLY A 67 13.30 15.24 -19.57
C GLY A 67 11.83 15.63 -19.60
N LEU A 68 11.10 15.19 -18.58
CA LEU A 68 9.81 15.73 -18.18
C LEU A 68 9.93 17.25 -18.00
N ASN A 69 9.72 18.00 -19.09
CA ASN A 69 9.32 19.40 -19.04
C ASN A 69 7.82 19.56 -18.77
N ILE A 70 7.08 18.45 -18.66
CA ILE A 70 5.67 18.43 -18.31
C ILE A 70 5.62 18.04 -16.83
N VAL A 71 5.20 18.98 -15.97
CA VAL A 71 5.21 18.91 -14.49
C VAL A 71 6.49 19.44 -13.80
N CYS A 72 7.52 19.86 -14.55
CA CYS A 72 8.48 20.83 -14.00
C CYS A 72 7.93 22.26 -14.16
N LEU A 73 6.75 22.52 -13.59
CA LEU A 73 6.07 23.82 -13.67
C LEU A 73 6.84 24.84 -12.82
N ARG A 74 7.97 25.35 -13.36
CA ARG A 74 8.74 26.55 -12.99
C ARG A 74 9.18 26.74 -11.52
N VAL A 75 8.73 25.93 -10.57
CA VAL A 75 8.91 26.13 -9.11
C VAL A 75 9.95 25.18 -8.51
N LEU A 76 10.32 24.09 -9.19
CA LEU A 76 11.21 23.04 -8.66
C LEU A 76 12.63 23.04 -9.25
N LEU A 77 13.08 24.16 -9.81
CA LEU A 77 14.40 24.24 -10.47
C LEU A 77 15.61 23.99 -9.54
N ASN A 78 15.42 23.95 -8.22
CA ASN A 78 16.49 23.60 -7.26
C ASN A 78 16.33 22.21 -6.62
N MET A 79 15.30 21.44 -7.00
CA MET A 79 14.94 20.15 -6.39
C MET A 79 15.07 18.96 -7.36
N CYS A 80 15.76 19.14 -8.50
CA CYS A 80 15.87 18.10 -9.54
C CYS A 80 16.51 16.79 -9.05
N ASN A 81 17.44 16.81 -8.10
CA ASN A 81 18.05 15.58 -7.56
C ASN A 81 17.04 14.71 -6.78
N VAL A 82 16.03 15.35 -6.19
CA VAL A 82 14.96 14.70 -5.39
C VAL A 82 14.01 13.93 -6.29
N TYR A 83 13.71 14.52 -7.44
CA TYR A 83 12.81 13.95 -8.42
C TYR A 83 13.32 12.60 -8.94
N PHE A 84 14.62 12.46 -9.17
CA PHE A 84 15.19 11.21 -9.70
C PHE A 84 15.04 10.03 -8.73
N GLN A 85 15.30 10.23 -7.44
CA GLN A 85 15.24 9.14 -6.45
C GLN A 85 13.79 8.69 -6.20
N VAL A 86 12.84 9.62 -6.23
CA VAL A 86 11.40 9.34 -6.06
C VAL A 86 10.77 8.76 -7.34
N ALA A 87 11.16 9.26 -8.51
CA ALA A 87 10.70 8.75 -9.80
C ALA A 87 11.19 7.30 -10.03
N ALA A 88 12.41 6.96 -9.59
CA ALA A 88 12.92 5.60 -9.61
C ALA A 88 12.12 4.63 -8.72
N LEU A 89 11.56 5.13 -7.61
CA LEU A 89 10.78 4.32 -6.65
C LEU A 89 9.30 4.16 -7.04
N SER A 90 8.69 5.17 -7.66
CA SER A 90 7.24 5.19 -7.89
C SER A 90 6.78 5.23 -9.34
N GLY A 91 7.57 5.80 -10.26
CA GLY A 91 7.17 5.99 -11.66
C GLY A 91 5.91 6.85 -11.89
N ASP A 92 5.30 7.42 -10.83
CA ASP A 92 4.06 8.19 -10.86
C ASP A 92 4.30 9.63 -10.40
N ALA A 93 4.06 10.57 -11.31
CA ALA A 93 4.21 12.01 -11.05
C ALA A 93 3.31 12.52 -9.92
N ARG A 94 2.14 11.89 -9.68
CA ARG A 94 1.23 12.28 -8.59
C ARG A 94 1.88 12.03 -7.24
N ARG A 95 2.42 10.83 -7.04
CA ARG A 95 3.13 10.46 -5.82
C ARG A 95 4.36 11.33 -5.59
N CYS A 96 5.11 11.67 -6.64
CA CYS A 96 6.22 12.61 -6.53
C CYS A 96 5.79 13.98 -5.99
N LEU A 97 4.66 14.52 -6.49
CA LEU A 97 4.14 15.80 -6.01
C LEU A 97 3.65 15.73 -4.56
N ASP A 98 3.03 14.62 -4.16
CA ASP A 98 2.58 14.42 -2.77
C ASP A 98 3.76 14.39 -1.79
N ILE A 99 4.88 13.74 -2.16
CA ILE A 99 6.11 13.72 -1.36
C ILE A 99 6.72 15.12 -1.26
N CYS A 100 6.81 15.86 -2.38
CA CYS A 100 7.30 17.23 -2.38
C CYS A 100 6.42 18.16 -1.53
N ARG A 101 5.10 17.99 -1.59
CA ARG A 101 4.15 18.72 -0.73
C ARG A 101 4.41 18.40 0.73
N ARG A 102 4.52 17.12 1.09
CA ARG A 102 4.77 16.71 2.48
C ARG A 102 6.09 17.24 3.02
N ALA A 103 7.17 17.18 2.24
CA ALA A 103 8.47 17.74 2.62
C ALA A 103 8.42 19.27 2.84
N THR A 104 7.55 19.97 2.10
CA THR A 104 7.32 21.40 2.28
C THR A 104 6.57 21.69 3.59
N GLU A 105 5.54 20.89 3.91
CA GLU A 105 4.82 20.97 5.18
C GLU A 105 5.77 20.75 6.37
N ILE A 106 6.61 19.71 6.33
CA ILE A 106 7.62 19.42 7.36
C ILE A 106 8.58 20.60 7.55
N CYS A 107 9.07 21.18 6.43
CA CYS A 107 9.94 22.34 6.46
C CYS A 107 9.25 23.56 7.09
N GLU A 108 7.96 23.78 6.82
CA GLU A 108 7.19 24.89 7.39
C GLU A 108 7.02 24.75 8.91
N PHE A 109 6.70 23.54 9.39
CA PHE A 109 6.64 23.25 10.82
C PHE A 109 8.00 23.45 11.51
N ALA A 110 9.10 23.09 10.85
CA ALA A 110 10.46 23.32 11.37
C ALA A 110 10.86 24.81 11.36
N SER A 111 10.40 25.59 10.38
CA SER A 111 10.69 27.03 10.27
C SER A 111 10.04 27.88 11.35
N GLN A 112 8.94 27.42 11.98
CA GLN A 112 8.41 28.07 13.20
C GLN A 112 9.43 28.12 14.36
N LYS A 113 10.50 27.31 14.29
CA LYS A 113 11.63 27.28 15.23
C LYS A 113 12.88 28.04 14.74
N ASN A 114 12.75 29.11 13.94
CA ASN A 114 13.83 29.96 13.43
C ASN A 114 14.79 29.33 12.40
N THR A 115 14.35 28.31 11.64
CA THR A 115 15.16 27.71 10.57
C THR A 115 14.71 28.17 9.17
N SER A 116 15.67 28.33 8.25
CA SER A 116 15.45 28.81 6.87
C SER A 116 14.33 28.07 6.14
N ARG A 117 13.49 28.79 5.37
CA ARG A 117 12.36 28.27 4.56
C ARG A 117 12.79 27.46 3.32
N ILE A 118 13.95 26.83 3.35
CA ILE A 118 14.51 26.07 2.23
C ILE A 118 14.36 24.59 2.55
N VAL A 119 13.69 23.86 1.66
CA VAL A 119 13.55 22.41 1.78
C VAL A 119 14.91 21.74 1.54
N ARG A 120 15.38 20.96 2.51
CA ARG A 120 16.62 20.18 2.43
C ARG A 120 16.32 18.70 2.23
N MET A 121 17.35 17.92 1.87
CA MET A 121 17.22 16.47 1.70
C MET A 121 16.69 15.77 2.96
N ALA A 122 17.03 16.27 4.15
CA ALA A 122 16.51 15.73 5.41
C ALA A 122 14.97 15.75 5.49
N HIS A 123 14.32 16.81 5.02
CA HIS A 123 12.85 16.91 5.04
C HIS A 123 12.20 15.96 4.04
N ILE A 124 12.92 15.63 2.95
CA ILE A 124 12.45 14.69 1.94
C ILE A 124 12.59 13.25 2.43
N THR A 125 13.72 12.90 3.04
CA THR A 125 13.89 11.57 3.64
C THR A 125 12.86 11.35 4.74
N GLU A 126 12.60 12.37 5.58
CA GLU A 126 11.54 12.32 6.58
C GLU A 126 10.13 12.18 5.96
N ALA A 127 9.84 12.90 4.88
CA ALA A 127 8.57 12.74 4.16
C ALA A 127 8.42 11.34 3.54
N ILE A 128 9.51 10.78 2.99
CA ILE A 128 9.52 9.42 2.45
C ILE A 128 9.28 8.43 3.59
N ASP A 129 10.00 8.54 4.70
CA ASP A 129 9.82 7.64 5.84
C ASP A 129 8.40 7.75 6.41
N GLU A 130 7.81 8.94 6.51
CA GLU A 130 6.42 9.09 6.96
C GLU A 130 5.41 8.48 5.97
N MET A 131 5.58 8.71 4.67
CA MET A 131 4.64 8.26 3.65
C MET A 131 4.78 6.77 3.29
N PHE A 132 5.96 6.21 3.45
CA PHE A 132 6.27 4.81 3.09
C PHE A 132 6.53 3.92 4.30
N SER A 133 6.58 4.45 5.53
CA SER A 133 6.59 3.59 6.72
C SER A 133 5.30 2.75 6.75
N SER A 134 5.47 1.46 6.99
CA SER A 134 4.33 0.56 7.10
C SER A 134 3.48 0.98 8.31
N PRO A 135 2.22 1.39 8.12
CA PRO A 135 1.35 1.81 9.22
C PRO A 135 1.15 0.69 10.24
N TYR A 136 1.29 -0.57 9.81
CA TYR A 136 1.23 -1.74 10.67
C TYR A 136 2.38 -1.80 11.67
N ILE A 137 3.60 -1.44 11.27
CA ILE A 137 4.78 -1.44 12.15
C ILE A 137 4.59 -0.39 13.25
N ASN A 138 4.14 0.81 12.88
CA ASN A 138 3.86 1.89 13.84
C ASN A 138 2.69 1.54 14.78
N ALA A 139 1.66 0.85 14.29
CA ALA A 139 0.55 0.36 15.11
C ALA A 139 1.01 -0.68 16.14
N ILE A 140 1.93 -1.58 15.77
CA ILE A 140 2.47 -2.59 16.70
C ILE A 140 3.37 -1.93 17.75
N ARG A 141 4.22 -0.98 17.36
CA ARG A 141 5.09 -0.23 18.28
C ARG A 141 4.30 0.60 19.30
N SER A 142 3.14 1.15 18.90
CA SER A 142 2.25 1.90 19.78
C SER A 142 1.23 1.05 20.55
N ALA A 143 1.19 -0.26 20.31
CA ALA A 143 0.29 -1.17 21.01
C ALA A 143 0.67 -1.36 22.47
N SER A 144 -0.29 -1.76 23.30
CA SER A 144 -0.03 -2.06 24.71
C SER A 144 0.92 -3.25 24.87
N LEU A 145 1.63 -3.32 26.01
CA LEU A 145 2.53 -4.43 26.29
C LEU A 145 1.83 -5.80 26.21
N HIS A 146 0.58 -5.89 26.67
CA HIS A 146 -0.23 -7.11 26.53
C HIS A 146 -0.50 -7.47 25.05
N GLU A 147 -0.78 -6.50 24.19
CA GLU A 147 -0.98 -6.72 22.76
C GLU A 147 0.31 -7.17 22.07
N GLN A 148 1.44 -6.57 22.43
CA GLN A 148 2.76 -6.95 21.92
C GLN A 148 3.13 -8.37 22.35
N VAL A 149 2.96 -8.72 23.62
CA VAL A 149 3.20 -10.09 24.13
C VAL A 149 2.23 -11.08 23.50
N PHE A 150 0.99 -10.68 23.19
CA PHE A 150 0.04 -11.51 22.46
C PHE A 150 0.50 -11.81 21.03
N LEU A 151 1.03 -10.81 20.32
CA LEU A 151 1.64 -11.02 19.00
C LEU A 151 2.88 -11.93 19.08
N LYS A 152 3.75 -11.76 20.10
CA LYS A 152 4.88 -12.67 20.39
C LYS A 152 4.38 -14.11 20.63
N ALA A 153 3.27 -14.27 21.36
CA ALA A 153 2.68 -15.58 21.65
C ALA A 153 2.15 -16.28 20.38
N ILE A 154 1.52 -15.54 19.47
CA ILE A 154 1.07 -16.07 18.17
C ILE A 154 2.28 -16.56 17.36
N LEU A 155 3.34 -15.75 17.28
CA LEU A 155 4.56 -16.15 16.56
C LEU A 155 5.22 -17.38 17.17
N ALA A 156 5.26 -17.48 18.51
CA ALA A 156 5.78 -18.65 19.20
C ALA A 156 4.94 -19.90 18.88
N GLU A 157 3.62 -19.77 18.85
CA GLU A 157 2.71 -20.87 18.53
C GLU A 157 2.83 -21.31 17.06
N PHE A 158 2.96 -20.38 16.11
CA PHE A 158 3.19 -20.69 14.70
C PHE A 158 4.52 -21.42 14.47
N ARG A 159 5.59 -21.02 15.17
CA ARG A 159 6.88 -21.72 15.14
C ARG A 159 6.79 -23.11 15.75
N ARG A 160 6.04 -23.27 16.85
CA ARG A 160 5.89 -24.54 17.57
C ARG A 160 5.05 -25.55 16.79
N ALA A 161 3.92 -25.12 16.26
CA ALA A 161 2.96 -25.99 15.57
C ALA A 161 3.21 -26.10 14.06
N GLY A 162 4.02 -25.21 13.48
CA GLY A 162 4.32 -25.21 12.04
C GLY A 162 3.12 -24.84 11.16
N VAL A 163 2.14 -24.12 11.72
CA VAL A 163 0.89 -23.73 11.05
C VAL A 163 0.76 -22.22 11.00
N GLU A 164 0.10 -21.70 9.96
CA GLU A 164 -0.19 -20.26 9.82
C GLU A 164 -1.47 -19.81 10.55
N GLU A 165 -2.22 -20.76 11.13
CA GLU A 165 -3.49 -20.51 11.80
C GLU A 165 -3.52 -21.28 13.12
N ALA A 166 -3.79 -20.58 14.22
CA ALA A 166 -3.83 -21.17 15.56
C ALA A 166 -5.18 -20.91 16.22
N THR A 167 -5.56 -21.78 17.16
CA THR A 167 -6.75 -21.54 17.99
C THR A 167 -6.43 -20.59 19.12
N LEU A 168 -7.41 -19.77 19.53
CA LEU A 168 -7.22 -18.82 20.63
C LEU A 168 -6.76 -19.51 21.92
N GLN A 169 -7.27 -20.71 22.21
CA GLN A 169 -6.85 -21.49 23.38
C GLN A 169 -5.35 -21.83 23.37
N GLN A 170 -4.78 -22.18 22.21
CA GLN A 170 -3.35 -22.47 22.07
C GLN A 170 -2.52 -21.19 22.29
N VAL A 171 -2.93 -20.09 21.67
CA VAL A 171 -2.29 -18.79 21.83
C VAL A 171 -2.36 -18.30 23.28
N TYR A 172 -3.49 -18.51 23.96
CA TYR A 172 -3.67 -18.18 25.38
C TYR A 172 -2.64 -18.88 26.27
N HIS A 173 -2.39 -20.17 26.04
CA HIS A 173 -1.38 -20.92 26.79
C HIS A 173 0.03 -20.35 26.62
N GLN A 174 0.41 -20.00 25.39
CA GLN A 174 1.71 -19.36 25.12
C GLN A 174 1.79 -17.96 25.72
N HIS A 175 0.71 -17.19 25.64
CA HIS A 175 0.65 -15.84 26.18
C HIS A 175 0.83 -15.84 27.69
N VAL A 176 0.15 -16.73 28.42
CA VAL A 176 0.32 -16.85 29.87
C VAL A 176 1.76 -17.24 30.23
N ALA A 177 2.39 -18.12 29.45
CA ALA A 177 3.80 -18.48 29.65
C ALA A 177 4.72 -17.27 29.43
N LEU A 178 4.52 -16.49 28.37
CA LEU A 178 5.31 -15.28 28.09
C LEU A 178 5.07 -14.17 29.10
N CYS A 179 3.83 -13.94 29.54
CA CYS A 179 3.53 -12.97 30.60
C CYS A 179 4.27 -13.30 31.90
N ARG A 180 4.41 -14.58 32.25
CA ARG A 180 5.19 -14.98 33.43
C ARG A 180 6.68 -14.68 33.28
N ILE A 181 7.23 -14.83 32.08
CA ILE A 181 8.65 -14.52 31.77
C ILE A 181 8.88 -13.01 31.85
N GLU A 182 7.96 -12.22 31.31
CA GLU A 182 8.00 -10.74 31.31
C GLU A 182 7.60 -10.13 32.67
N GLY A 183 7.29 -10.94 33.68
CA GLY A 183 6.90 -10.47 35.03
C GLY A 183 5.51 -9.82 35.11
N MET A 184 4.65 -10.05 34.11
CA MET A 184 3.30 -9.52 34.04
C MET A 184 2.27 -10.41 34.75
N GLN A 185 1.16 -9.82 35.19
CA GLN A 185 0.01 -10.58 35.68
C GLN A 185 -0.61 -11.40 34.56
N SER A 186 -0.98 -12.66 34.85
CA SER A 186 -1.63 -13.52 33.87
C SER A 186 -3.04 -13.00 33.58
N PRO A 187 -3.33 -12.60 32.33
CA PRO A 187 -4.65 -12.07 31.99
C PRO A 187 -5.71 -13.18 32.01
N THR A 188 -6.94 -12.77 32.27
CA THR A 188 -8.13 -13.61 32.17
C THR A 188 -8.51 -13.89 30.72
N VAL A 189 -9.35 -14.90 30.49
CA VAL A 189 -9.85 -15.24 29.15
C VAL A 189 -10.58 -14.04 28.51
N SER A 190 -11.36 -13.28 29.28
CA SER A 190 -12.08 -12.11 28.80
C SER A 190 -11.14 -10.98 28.36
N GLU A 191 -10.03 -10.77 29.07
CA GLU A 191 -9.03 -9.76 28.71
C GLU A 191 -8.31 -10.13 27.41
N ILE A 192 -7.94 -11.40 27.24
CA ILE A 192 -7.32 -11.87 26.00
C ILE A 192 -8.30 -11.80 24.82
N MET A 193 -9.58 -12.10 25.05
CA MET A 193 -10.62 -11.90 24.03
C MET A 193 -10.71 -10.42 23.63
N ALA A 194 -10.63 -9.50 24.58
CA ALA A 194 -10.63 -8.06 24.29
C ALA A 194 -9.37 -7.64 23.51
N VAL A 195 -8.18 -8.15 23.87
CA VAL A 195 -6.92 -7.95 23.13
C VAL A 195 -7.05 -8.46 21.69
N CYS A 196 -7.54 -9.68 21.52
CA CYS A 196 -7.73 -10.29 20.20
C CYS A 196 -8.73 -9.49 19.34
N SER A 197 -9.83 -9.02 19.95
CA SER A 197 -10.81 -8.18 19.27
C SER A 197 -10.22 -6.82 18.85
N ARG A 198 -9.42 -6.16 19.70
CA ARG A 198 -8.75 -4.89 19.35
C ARG A 198 -7.74 -5.07 18.21
N LEU A 199 -6.89 -6.09 18.28
CA LEU A 199 -5.93 -6.39 17.23
C LEU A 199 -6.62 -6.81 15.91
N GLY A 200 -7.76 -7.50 16.00
CA GLY A 200 -8.62 -7.80 14.85
C GLY A 200 -9.27 -6.55 14.24
N ALA A 201 -9.72 -5.62 15.09
CA ALA A 201 -10.28 -4.33 14.64
C ALA A 201 -9.23 -3.47 13.92
N CYS A 202 -7.97 -3.50 14.39
CA CYS A 202 -6.83 -2.87 13.71
C CYS A 202 -6.35 -3.62 12.46
N ARG A 203 -7.02 -4.71 12.06
CA ARG A 203 -6.64 -5.57 10.91
C ARG A 203 -5.20 -6.11 11.00
N LEU A 204 -4.63 -6.20 12.21
CA LEU A 204 -3.36 -6.91 12.45
C LEU A 204 -3.61 -8.42 12.49
N LEU A 205 -4.79 -8.82 12.94
CA LEU A 205 -5.26 -10.20 12.99
C LEU A 205 -6.49 -10.40 12.11
N LEU A 206 -6.56 -11.56 11.48
CA LEU A 206 -7.78 -12.10 10.90
C LEU A 206 -8.35 -13.09 11.91
N VAL A 207 -9.56 -12.78 12.39
CA VAL A 207 -10.24 -13.52 13.44
C VAL A 207 -11.53 -14.08 12.86
N GLU A 208 -11.74 -15.39 13.00
CA GLU A 208 -12.95 -16.05 12.53
C GLU A 208 -14.16 -15.69 13.42
N SER A 209 -15.31 -15.41 12.80
CA SER A 209 -16.57 -15.13 13.52
C SER A 209 -17.20 -16.44 14.02
N SER A 210 -16.70 -16.98 15.13
CA SER A 210 -17.21 -18.22 15.72
C SER A 210 -17.94 -17.98 17.04
N ASN A 211 -19.07 -18.66 17.24
CA ASN A 211 -19.80 -18.69 18.52
C ASN A 211 -19.02 -19.46 19.61
N LYS A 212 -17.97 -20.20 19.26
CA LYS A 212 -17.11 -20.92 20.20
C LYS A 212 -15.84 -20.11 20.46
N TYR A 213 -15.90 -19.22 21.45
CA TYR A 213 -14.84 -18.26 21.78
C TYR A 213 -13.43 -18.88 21.93
N LEU A 214 -13.31 -20.05 22.55
CA LEU A 214 -12.01 -20.72 22.77
C LEU A 214 -11.45 -21.44 21.53
N HIS A 215 -12.31 -21.86 20.61
CA HIS A 215 -11.93 -22.57 19.38
C HIS A 215 -11.90 -21.65 18.17
N MET A 216 -12.01 -20.34 18.40
CA MET A 216 -11.85 -19.33 17.38
C MET A 216 -10.45 -19.40 16.78
N ARG A 217 -10.36 -19.41 15.46
CA ARG A 217 -9.09 -19.44 14.73
C ARG A 217 -8.60 -18.02 14.47
N VAL A 218 -7.31 -17.83 14.66
CA VAL A 218 -6.62 -16.54 14.54
C VAL A 218 -5.47 -16.71 13.55
N ARG A 219 -5.34 -15.75 12.64
CA ARG A 219 -4.27 -15.65 11.65
C ARG A 219 -3.68 -14.24 11.66
N LEU A 220 -2.37 -14.12 11.38
CA LEU A 220 -1.74 -12.82 11.15
C LEU A 220 -2.11 -12.29 9.75
N ASN A 221 -2.55 -11.04 9.67
CA ASN A 221 -2.80 -10.37 8.38
C ASN A 221 -1.51 -9.74 7.79
N ILE A 222 -0.44 -9.72 8.57
CA ILE A 222 0.84 -9.09 8.28
C ILE A 222 1.94 -10.16 8.25
N SER A 223 3.07 -9.85 7.61
CA SER A 223 4.18 -10.80 7.52
C SER A 223 4.77 -11.06 8.92
N GLN A 224 5.24 -12.28 9.16
CA GLN A 224 5.85 -12.64 10.44
C GLN A 224 7.13 -11.85 10.70
N ASP A 225 7.86 -11.51 9.63
CA ASP A 225 9.09 -10.72 9.69
C ASP A 225 8.82 -9.28 10.10
N ASP A 226 7.75 -8.65 9.60
CA ASP A 226 7.36 -7.29 9.99
C ASP A 226 6.97 -7.23 11.46
N VAL A 227 6.25 -8.25 11.96
CA VAL A 227 5.91 -8.35 13.39
C VAL A 227 7.17 -8.49 14.24
N MET A 228 8.10 -9.35 13.80
CA MET A 228 9.35 -9.54 14.52
C MET A 228 10.24 -8.29 14.49
N TYR A 229 10.26 -7.58 13.37
CA TYR A 229 10.96 -6.30 13.22
C TYR A 229 10.36 -5.22 14.10
N ALA A 230 9.02 -5.16 14.19
CA ALA A 230 8.33 -4.19 15.03
C ALA A 230 8.48 -4.46 16.54
N LEU A 231 8.64 -5.73 16.93
CA LEU A 231 8.73 -6.18 18.33
C LEU A 231 10.16 -6.40 18.84
N LYS A 232 11.18 -6.20 18.00
CA LYS A 232 12.56 -6.13 18.47
C LYS A 232 12.72 -4.81 19.23
N ASP A 233 13.01 -4.91 20.50
CA ASP A 233 13.48 -3.77 21.29
C ASP A 233 14.77 -3.23 20.65
N GLU A 234 14.86 -1.91 20.48
CA GLU A 234 16.10 -1.24 20.09
C GLU A 234 17.22 -1.47 21.13
#